data_AF-A0A212M056-F1
#
_entry.id   AF-A0A212M056-F1
#
_cell.length_a   1.000
_cell.length_b   1.000
_cell.length_c   1.000
_cell.angle_alpha   90.00
_cell.angle_beta   90.00
_cell.angle_gamma   90.00
#
_symmetry.space_group_name_H-M   'P 1'
#
loop_
_entity.id
_entity.type
_entity.pdbx_description
1 polymer ?
#
loop_
_entity_poly.entity_id
_entity_poly.type
_entity_poly.pdbx_seq_one_letter_code
_entity_poly.pdbx_strand_id
1 'polypeptide(L)'
;MFCVTGKAAQHQAANRTITGTEIVVSQEHCHSCQTCLAACPLYSRCSAAGDCSIQAIAAQACITCGACLQSCPGKVVEYQDDIQRFLLDLIAGTPISLLVAPAVQRHFPDYRQVFGFLRTLGVVSFYNVLLRADITLWAYLKVLRRKENTPFISSPCAAVTSYIMKHAPALKKHLMPVYSPLICSGIYLKKYRHVPEKLAFLSPCIAKRSELRQNRPNQTGVDYNITIGRLKQYLLHAGIDVSNYEPVDFSDSREGGGQTLNAYGGISECLSAQFPQGHYRKLSGTGSVYSFLDDYQSALAAGDRLPTLLEVYNCATGCDNGTGVGIYPDNLVTEACHHVAPEQARNVEATFQYFDRSLHLSDFIWKI
;
A
#
# COMPACT_ATOMS: atom_id res chain seq x y z
N MET A 1 -26.92 -10.95 -22.94
CA MET A 1 -26.21 -11.07 -24.23
C MET A 1 -25.82 -9.67 -24.67
N PHE A 2 -24.64 -9.19 -24.27
CA PHE A 2 -24.08 -7.94 -24.77
C PHE A 2 -22.68 -8.25 -25.31
N CYS A 3 -22.63 -8.41 -26.63
CA CYS A 3 -21.39 -8.53 -27.38
C CYS A 3 -20.85 -7.10 -27.56
N VAL A 4 -19.90 -6.69 -26.71
CA VAL A 4 -19.09 -5.50 -26.99
C VAL A 4 -17.91 -5.97 -27.83
N THR A 5 -18.06 -5.77 -29.14
CA THR A 5 -17.16 -6.22 -30.19
C THR A 5 -15.74 -5.68 -30.00
N GLY A 6 -14.78 -6.61 -30.01
CA GLY A 6 -13.33 -6.44 -29.89
C GLY A 6 -12.64 -5.65 -31.01
N LYS A 7 -13.06 -4.42 -31.31
CA LYS A 7 -12.35 -3.52 -32.25
C LYS A 7 -11.65 -2.32 -31.61
N ALA A 8 -11.92 -1.99 -30.35
CA ALA A 8 -11.20 -0.91 -29.65
C ALA A 8 -9.88 -1.34 -29.00
N ALA A 9 -9.66 -2.65 -28.80
CA ALA A 9 -8.50 -3.16 -28.06
C ALA A 9 -7.24 -3.39 -28.91
N GLN A 10 -7.32 -3.33 -30.25
CA GLN A 10 -6.23 -3.75 -31.14
C GLN A 10 -5.38 -2.60 -31.71
N HIS A 11 -5.74 -1.32 -31.49
CA HIS A 11 -5.00 -0.17 -32.05
C HIS A 11 -4.13 0.63 -31.06
N GLN A 12 -3.93 0.18 -29.81
CA GLN A 12 -3.15 0.93 -28.79
C GLN A 12 -1.91 0.20 -28.24
N ALA A 13 -1.48 -0.91 -28.84
CA ALA A 13 -0.44 -1.77 -28.28
C ALA A 13 0.98 -1.58 -28.86
N ALA A 14 1.16 -0.82 -29.95
CA ALA A 14 2.37 -0.92 -30.78
C ALA A 14 3.62 -0.14 -30.27
N ASN A 15 3.51 0.77 -29.29
CA ASN A 15 4.64 1.64 -28.89
C ASN A 15 4.76 1.91 -27.38
N ARG A 16 4.35 0.93 -26.55
CA ARG A 16 4.54 0.99 -25.09
C ARG A 16 5.81 0.23 -24.72
N THR A 17 6.85 0.93 -24.23
CA THR A 17 7.98 0.24 -23.61
C THR A 17 7.55 -0.27 -22.24
N ILE A 18 7.36 -1.58 -22.13
CA ILE A 18 7.25 -2.26 -20.83
C ILE A 18 8.65 -2.24 -20.23
N THR A 19 8.85 -1.46 -19.18
CA THR A 19 10.17 -1.23 -18.58
C THR A 19 10.68 -2.42 -17.75
N GLY A 20 10.06 -3.60 -17.87
CA GLY A 20 10.28 -4.72 -16.95
C GLY A 20 9.70 -4.49 -15.53
N THR A 21 8.95 -3.41 -15.33
CA THR A 21 8.35 -3.00 -14.04
C THR A 21 6.87 -2.68 -14.21
N GLU A 22 6.18 -2.30 -13.13
CA GLU A 22 4.80 -1.81 -13.21
C GLU A 22 4.67 -0.44 -13.88
N ILE A 23 5.76 0.28 -14.14
CA ILE A 23 5.74 1.60 -14.78
C ILE A 23 5.80 1.44 -16.30
N VAL A 24 4.89 2.14 -16.99
CA VAL A 24 4.76 2.15 -18.46
C VAL A 24 4.96 3.56 -18.94
N VAL A 25 5.69 3.75 -20.04
CA VAL A 25 5.87 5.07 -20.66
C VAL A 25 5.41 5.00 -22.11
N SER A 26 4.53 5.92 -22.50
CA SER A 26 4.12 6.09 -23.90
C SER A 26 5.20 6.87 -24.66
N GLN A 27 5.99 6.17 -25.47
CA GLN A 27 7.11 6.77 -26.20
C GLN A 27 6.66 7.81 -27.24
N GLU A 28 5.55 7.56 -27.94
CA GLU A 28 5.02 8.46 -28.99
C GLU A 28 4.67 9.86 -28.47
N HIS A 29 4.31 9.95 -27.20
CA HIS A 29 3.88 11.20 -26.57
C HIS A 29 4.97 11.79 -25.66
N CYS A 30 6.12 11.10 -25.52
CA CYS A 30 7.20 11.51 -24.64
C CYS A 30 8.08 12.58 -25.31
N HIS A 31 8.12 13.78 -24.75
CA HIS A 31 8.98 14.87 -25.21
C HIS A 31 10.43 14.79 -24.70
N SER A 32 10.83 13.68 -24.07
CA SER A 32 12.20 13.46 -23.56
C SER A 32 12.74 14.58 -22.64
N CYS A 33 11.87 15.24 -21.87
CA CYS A 33 12.23 16.35 -20.98
C CYS A 33 12.98 15.93 -19.69
N GLN A 34 13.17 14.62 -19.47
CA GLN A 34 13.90 14.02 -18.35
C GLN A 34 13.36 14.33 -16.93
N THR A 35 12.26 15.05 -16.78
CA THR A 35 11.66 15.38 -15.47
C THR A 35 11.33 14.13 -14.63
N CYS A 36 10.87 13.06 -15.29
CA CYS A 36 10.58 11.78 -14.63
C CYS A 36 11.84 11.08 -14.11
N LEU A 37 12.97 11.23 -14.82
CA LEU A 37 14.27 10.69 -14.43
C LEU A 37 14.81 11.46 -13.24
N ALA A 38 14.84 12.80 -13.32
CA ALA A 38 15.33 13.66 -12.24
C ALA A 38 14.55 13.47 -10.92
N ALA A 39 13.26 13.16 -10.99
CA ALA A 39 12.43 12.87 -9.82
C ALA A 39 12.62 11.45 -9.26
N CYS A 40 13.26 10.54 -10.01
CA CYS A 40 13.43 9.17 -9.57
C CYS A 40 14.50 9.09 -8.47
N PRO A 41 14.22 8.46 -7.32
CA PRO A 41 15.20 8.34 -6.23
C PRO A 41 16.41 7.47 -6.57
N LEU A 42 16.35 6.70 -7.66
CA LEU A 42 17.47 5.89 -8.15
C LEU A 42 18.35 6.65 -9.15
N TYR A 43 17.97 7.86 -9.56
CA TYR A 43 18.71 8.62 -10.57
C TYR A 43 20.13 8.97 -10.14
N SER A 44 20.32 9.40 -8.89
CA SER A 44 21.66 9.70 -8.35
C SER A 44 22.58 8.47 -8.38
N ARG A 45 22.02 7.28 -8.14
CA ARG A 45 22.72 5.99 -8.11
C ARG A 45 23.08 5.48 -9.51
N CYS A 46 22.36 5.93 -10.52
CA CYS A 46 22.60 5.54 -11.90
C CYS A 46 23.89 6.13 -12.50
N SER A 47 24.34 7.29 -12.02
CA SER A 47 25.55 7.95 -12.52
C SER A 47 26.82 7.08 -12.49
N ALA A 48 26.87 6.06 -11.62
CA ALA A 48 27.96 5.09 -11.55
C ALA A 48 27.93 3.99 -12.63
N ALA A 49 26.79 3.77 -13.30
CA ALA A 49 26.57 2.69 -14.27
C ALA A 49 26.55 3.15 -15.75
N GLY A 50 26.64 4.46 -16.00
CA GLY A 50 26.77 5.05 -17.34
C GLY A 50 25.47 5.37 -18.07
N ASP A 51 24.52 4.42 -18.18
CA ASP A 51 23.22 4.65 -18.84
C ASP A 51 22.11 4.98 -17.82
N CYS A 52 21.56 6.19 -17.91
CA CYS A 52 20.42 6.67 -17.10
C CYS A 52 19.13 6.86 -17.88
N SER A 53 18.98 6.10 -18.97
CA SER A 53 17.70 5.91 -19.64
C SER A 53 16.62 5.39 -18.69
N ILE A 54 15.35 5.63 -19.03
CA ILE A 54 14.20 5.10 -18.28
C ILE A 54 14.28 3.57 -18.21
N GLN A 55 14.74 2.94 -19.28
CA GLN A 55 14.94 1.50 -19.40
C GLN A 55 16.02 1.02 -18.43
N ALA A 56 17.16 1.70 -18.35
CA ALA A 56 18.24 1.36 -17.43
C ALA A 56 17.81 1.49 -15.96
N ILE A 57 17.16 2.60 -15.59
CA ILE A 57 16.66 2.78 -14.22
C ILE A 57 15.61 1.74 -13.84
N ALA A 58 14.74 1.38 -14.78
CA ALA A 58 13.76 0.34 -14.53
C ALA A 58 14.40 -1.05 -14.37
N ALA A 59 15.46 -1.34 -15.15
CA ALA A 59 16.28 -2.53 -15.02
C ALA A 59 17.09 -2.57 -13.71
N GLN A 60 17.46 -1.42 -13.14
CA GLN A 60 18.13 -1.27 -11.84
C GLN A 60 17.17 -1.50 -10.64
N ALA A 61 16.22 -2.43 -10.76
CA ALA A 61 15.31 -2.83 -9.70
C ALA A 61 14.46 -1.67 -9.14
N CYS A 62 13.64 -1.07 -10.01
CA CYS A 62 12.60 -0.10 -9.64
C CYS A 62 11.82 -0.53 -8.38
N ILE A 63 11.51 0.44 -7.53
CA ILE A 63 10.76 0.28 -6.29
C ILE A 63 9.27 0.63 -6.44
N THR A 64 8.85 1.02 -7.65
CA THR A 64 7.47 1.32 -8.02
C THR A 64 6.87 2.43 -7.14
N CYS A 65 7.67 3.44 -6.78
CA CYS A 65 7.24 4.51 -5.88
C CYS A 65 6.29 5.52 -6.55
N GLY A 66 6.33 5.64 -7.88
CA GLY A 66 5.48 6.56 -8.65
C GLY A 66 5.95 8.02 -8.69
N ALA A 67 7.19 8.33 -8.26
CA ALA A 67 7.74 9.68 -8.38
C ALA A 67 7.74 10.17 -9.84
N CYS A 68 8.13 9.30 -10.78
CA CYS A 68 8.09 9.57 -12.22
C CYS A 68 6.67 9.79 -12.77
N LEU A 69 5.67 9.10 -12.22
CA LEU A 69 4.26 9.26 -12.58
C LEU A 69 3.75 10.65 -12.16
N GLN A 70 4.08 11.07 -10.94
CA GLN A 70 3.64 12.37 -10.41
C GLN A 70 4.36 13.56 -11.05
N SER A 71 5.63 13.41 -11.43
CA SER A 71 6.43 14.52 -11.96
C SER A 71 6.34 14.72 -13.47
N CYS A 72 5.75 13.78 -14.22
CA CYS A 72 5.71 13.86 -15.68
C CYS A 72 4.76 14.97 -16.17
N PRO A 73 5.27 16.06 -16.79
CA PRO A 73 4.40 17.16 -17.25
C PRO A 73 3.49 16.75 -18.41
N GLY A 74 3.97 15.85 -19.27
CA GLY A 74 3.19 15.33 -20.39
C GLY A 74 2.14 14.28 -20.01
N LYS A 75 2.10 13.83 -18.74
CA LYS A 75 1.21 12.75 -18.25
C LYS A 75 1.27 11.47 -19.09
N VAL A 76 2.45 11.14 -19.62
CA VAL A 76 2.69 9.97 -20.49
C VAL A 76 3.28 8.77 -19.74
N VAL A 77 3.61 8.96 -18.46
CA VAL A 77 3.99 7.88 -17.55
C VAL A 77 2.70 7.32 -16.96
N GLU A 78 2.53 6.01 -17.08
CA GLU A 78 1.41 5.23 -16.57
C GLU A 78 1.92 4.08 -15.70
N TYR A 79 0.99 3.29 -15.16
CA TYR A 79 1.30 2.06 -14.45
C TYR A 79 0.33 0.92 -14.77
N GLN A 80 0.77 -0.30 -14.55
CA GLN A 80 -0.04 -1.51 -14.63
C GLN A 80 -0.36 -2.03 -13.22
N ASP A 81 -1.65 -2.07 -12.90
CA ASP A 81 -2.20 -2.81 -11.76
C ASP A 81 -2.89 -4.11 -12.25
N ASP A 82 -3.67 -4.76 -11.39
CA ASP A 82 -4.31 -6.03 -11.72
C ASP A 82 -5.81 -5.91 -12.05
N ILE A 83 -6.36 -4.71 -12.29
CA ILE A 83 -7.80 -4.50 -12.47
C ILE A 83 -8.39 -5.31 -13.64
N GLN A 84 -7.71 -5.35 -14.78
CA GLN A 84 -8.20 -6.07 -15.96
C GLN A 84 -8.29 -7.58 -15.68
N ARG A 85 -7.24 -8.14 -15.07
CA ARG A 85 -7.20 -9.55 -14.68
C ARG A 85 -8.28 -9.87 -13.64
N PHE A 86 -8.45 -8.99 -12.65
CA PHE A 86 -9.50 -9.12 -11.64
C PHE A 86 -10.90 -9.15 -12.27
N LEU A 87 -11.22 -8.24 -13.19
CA LEU A 87 -12.52 -8.21 -13.87
C LEU A 87 -12.75 -9.46 -14.73
N LEU A 88 -11.73 -9.92 -15.47
CA LEU A 88 -11.82 -11.15 -16.26
C LEU A 88 -12.07 -12.38 -15.38
N ASP A 89 -11.36 -12.50 -14.26
CA ASP A 89 -11.50 -13.63 -13.34
C ASP A 89 -12.88 -13.61 -12.65
N LEU A 90 -13.41 -12.43 -12.32
CA LEU A 90 -14.78 -12.25 -11.82
C LEU A 90 -15.83 -12.71 -12.84
N ILE A 91 -15.71 -12.28 -14.10
CA ILE A 91 -16.61 -12.70 -15.19
C ILE A 91 -16.54 -14.21 -15.41
N ALA A 92 -15.37 -14.82 -15.23
CA ALA A 92 -15.17 -16.27 -15.29
C ALA A 92 -15.73 -17.02 -14.06
N GLY A 93 -16.30 -16.32 -13.08
CA GLY A 93 -16.89 -16.92 -11.88
C GLY A 93 -15.87 -17.30 -10.80
N THR A 94 -14.65 -16.76 -10.86
CA THR A 94 -13.66 -16.97 -9.79
C THR A 94 -14.16 -16.30 -8.50
N PRO A 95 -14.31 -17.03 -7.38
CA PRO A 95 -14.70 -16.41 -6.13
C PRO A 95 -13.56 -15.53 -5.61
N ILE A 96 -13.83 -14.24 -5.45
CA ILE A 96 -12.86 -13.25 -4.99
C ILE A 96 -13.51 -12.34 -3.94
N SER A 97 -12.86 -12.18 -2.78
CA SER A 97 -13.19 -11.18 -1.77
C SER A 97 -12.20 -10.02 -1.78
N LEU A 98 -12.66 -8.84 -1.37
CA LEU A 98 -11.91 -7.60 -1.47
C LEU A 98 -11.46 -7.13 -0.08
N LEU A 99 -10.16 -7.08 0.13
CA LEU A 99 -9.51 -6.29 1.17
C LEU A 99 -9.56 -4.82 0.74
N VAL A 100 -10.06 -3.94 1.59
CA VAL A 100 -10.28 -2.53 1.24
C VAL A 100 -9.41 -1.64 2.12
N ALA A 101 -8.61 -0.78 1.50
CA ALA A 101 -7.81 0.21 2.21
C ALA A 101 -8.70 1.34 2.79
N PRO A 102 -8.31 1.96 3.92
CA PRO A 102 -9.04 3.09 4.50
C PRO A 102 -9.29 4.25 3.52
N ALA A 103 -8.31 4.54 2.66
CA ALA A 103 -8.38 5.62 1.67
C ALA A 103 -9.56 5.48 0.68
N VAL A 104 -10.13 4.28 0.52
CA VAL A 104 -11.27 4.05 -0.40
C VAL A 104 -12.49 4.87 0.01
N GLN A 105 -12.81 4.94 1.30
CA GLN A 105 -13.98 5.68 1.78
C GLN A 105 -13.83 7.20 1.56
N ARG A 106 -12.61 7.72 1.55
CA ARG A 106 -12.33 9.13 1.22
C ARG A 106 -12.48 9.41 -0.28
N HIS A 107 -12.10 8.44 -1.11
CA HIS A 107 -12.13 8.58 -2.57
C HIS A 107 -13.44 8.21 -3.22
N PHE A 108 -14.29 7.49 -2.51
CA PHE A 108 -15.65 7.13 -2.89
C PHE A 108 -16.57 7.42 -1.71
N PRO A 109 -17.16 8.62 -1.63
CA PRO A 109 -18.18 8.92 -0.62
C PRO A 109 -19.29 7.86 -0.61
N ASP A 110 -19.67 7.38 -1.79
CA ASP A 110 -20.64 6.29 -2.01
C ASP A 110 -19.96 4.91 -2.07
N TYR A 111 -18.97 4.64 -1.20
CA TYR A 111 -18.20 3.38 -1.26
C TYR A 111 -19.09 2.14 -1.12
N ARG A 112 -20.20 2.22 -0.37
CA ARG A 112 -21.14 1.10 -0.20
C ARG A 112 -21.81 0.74 -1.52
N GLN A 113 -22.11 1.74 -2.34
CA GLN A 113 -22.65 1.57 -3.69
C GLN A 113 -21.59 1.05 -4.66
N VAL A 114 -20.32 1.48 -4.51
CA VAL A 114 -19.20 0.86 -5.22
C VAL A 114 -19.11 -0.64 -4.88
N PHE A 115 -19.30 -1.01 -3.61
CA PHE A 115 -19.37 -2.41 -3.21
C PHE A 115 -20.58 -3.12 -3.81
N GLY A 116 -21.74 -2.47 -3.86
CA GLY A 116 -22.93 -2.93 -4.58
C GLY A 116 -22.64 -3.26 -6.04
N PHE A 117 -22.00 -2.34 -6.76
CA PHE A 117 -21.57 -2.59 -8.13
C PHE A 117 -20.62 -3.79 -8.23
N LEU A 118 -19.55 -3.83 -7.44
CA LEU A 118 -18.57 -4.92 -7.46
C LEU A 118 -19.21 -6.27 -7.05
N ARG A 119 -20.23 -6.25 -6.20
CA ARG A 119 -21.04 -7.42 -5.85
C ARG A 119 -21.77 -7.96 -7.08
N THR A 120 -22.34 -7.10 -7.93
CA THR A 120 -22.99 -7.55 -9.19
C THR A 120 -22.01 -8.19 -10.17
N LEU A 121 -20.73 -7.86 -10.09
CA LEU A 121 -19.68 -8.50 -10.89
C LEU A 121 -19.18 -9.84 -10.32
N GLY A 122 -19.59 -10.21 -9.09
CA GLY A 122 -19.22 -11.50 -8.47
C GLY A 122 -18.30 -11.42 -7.25
N VAL A 123 -18.02 -10.22 -6.70
CA VAL A 123 -17.26 -10.12 -5.44
C VAL A 123 -18.02 -10.75 -4.27
N VAL A 124 -17.33 -11.59 -3.49
CA VAL A 124 -17.92 -12.45 -2.45
C VAL A 124 -18.04 -11.78 -1.08
N SER A 125 -17.10 -10.92 -0.70
CA SER A 125 -17.12 -10.19 0.56
C SER A 125 -16.17 -9.01 0.53
N PHE A 126 -16.39 -8.07 1.43
CA PHE A 126 -15.57 -6.87 1.58
C PHE A 126 -15.03 -6.83 3.02
N TYR A 127 -13.72 -6.71 3.18
CA TYR A 127 -13.05 -6.76 4.48
C TYR A 127 -12.23 -5.49 4.71
N ASN A 128 -12.35 -4.91 5.90
CA ASN A 128 -11.67 -3.67 6.24
C ASN A 128 -10.22 -3.93 6.66
N VAL A 129 -9.25 -3.42 5.89
CA VAL A 129 -7.82 -3.56 6.24
C VAL A 129 -7.45 -2.79 7.51
N LEU A 130 -8.17 -1.70 7.83
CA LEU A 130 -7.89 -0.90 9.02
C LEU A 130 -8.02 -1.74 10.30
N LEU A 131 -9.03 -2.60 10.35
CA LEU A 131 -9.28 -3.50 11.48
C LEU A 131 -8.11 -4.47 11.74
N ARG A 132 -7.33 -4.79 10.71
CA ARG A 132 -6.18 -5.71 10.82
C ARG A 132 -4.85 -4.99 10.88
N ALA A 133 -4.82 -3.66 10.72
CA ALA A 133 -3.65 -2.86 11.06
C ALA A 133 -3.30 -2.96 12.56
N ASP A 134 -4.30 -3.21 13.41
CA ASP A 134 -4.10 -3.50 14.83
C ASP A 134 -3.22 -4.75 15.05
N ILE A 135 -3.28 -5.77 14.18
CA ILE A 135 -2.41 -6.95 14.26
C ILE A 135 -0.96 -6.55 13.98
N THR A 136 -0.72 -5.70 12.97
CA THR A 136 0.62 -5.16 12.70
C THR A 136 1.15 -4.38 13.91
N LEU A 137 0.33 -3.50 14.51
CA LEU A 137 0.75 -2.71 15.68
C LEU A 137 1.01 -3.57 16.92
N TRP A 138 0.17 -4.58 17.17
CA TRP A 138 0.39 -5.58 18.21
C TRP A 138 1.74 -6.30 18.01
N ALA A 139 2.02 -6.77 16.80
CA ALA A 139 3.26 -7.45 16.49
C ALA A 139 4.48 -6.52 16.60
N TYR A 140 4.37 -5.26 16.16
CA TYR A 140 5.39 -4.22 16.38
C TYR A 140 5.72 -4.08 17.86
N LEU A 141 4.71 -3.92 18.71
CA LEU A 141 4.88 -3.75 20.15
C LEU A 141 5.58 -4.96 20.79
N LYS A 142 5.26 -6.19 20.36
CA LYS A 142 5.94 -7.41 20.81
C LYS A 142 7.42 -7.44 20.39
N VAL A 143 7.74 -6.97 19.18
CA VAL A 143 9.13 -6.87 18.70
C VAL A 143 9.90 -5.82 19.48
N LEU A 144 9.34 -4.62 19.65
CA LEU A 144 9.96 -3.52 20.37
C LEU A 144 10.31 -3.90 21.81
N ARG A 145 9.37 -4.51 22.55
CA ARG A 145 9.59 -4.99 23.93
C ARG A 145 10.67 -6.08 24.05
N ARG A 146 10.99 -6.80 22.96
CA ARG A 146 12.05 -7.83 22.95
C ARG A 146 13.40 -7.29 22.48
N LYS A 147 13.42 -6.16 21.77
CA LYS A 147 14.59 -5.58 21.11
C LYS A 147 14.66 -4.07 21.36
N GLU A 148 14.54 -3.67 22.61
CA GLU A 148 14.33 -2.26 23.00
C GLU A 148 15.45 -1.31 22.53
N ASN A 149 16.66 -1.83 22.32
CA ASN A 149 17.82 -1.06 21.87
C ASN A 149 18.08 -1.08 20.35
N THR A 150 17.22 -1.74 19.56
CA THR A 150 17.38 -1.75 18.10
C THR A 150 16.61 -0.57 17.49
N PRO A 151 17.25 0.33 16.72
CA PRO A 151 16.53 1.38 16.02
C PRO A 151 15.82 0.76 14.81
N PHE A 152 14.48 0.80 14.80
CA PHE A 152 13.69 0.20 13.74
C PHE A 152 13.20 1.23 12.72
N ILE A 153 12.98 0.78 11.48
CA ILE A 153 12.30 1.50 10.40
C ILE A 153 10.99 0.77 10.11
N SER A 154 9.89 1.50 9.99
CA SER A 154 8.57 0.90 9.72
C SER A 154 8.49 0.20 8.36
N SER A 155 7.81 -0.95 8.27
CA SER A 155 7.62 -1.78 7.07
C SER A 155 6.36 -1.57 6.19
N PRO A 156 5.26 -0.89 6.60
CA PRO A 156 4.02 -0.86 5.81
C PRO A 156 4.09 -0.20 4.43
N CYS A 157 5.03 0.73 4.23
CA CYS A 157 5.21 1.39 2.94
C CYS A 157 5.99 0.48 1.99
N ALA A 158 5.30 -0.14 1.03
CA ALA A 158 5.89 -1.08 0.08
C ALA A 158 7.07 -0.49 -0.73
N ALA A 159 7.00 0.79 -1.11
CA ALA A 159 8.09 1.46 -1.83
C ALA A 159 9.34 1.63 -0.98
N VAL A 160 9.20 2.08 0.28
CA VAL A 160 10.31 2.25 1.23
C VAL A 160 10.94 0.92 1.59
N THR A 161 10.10 -0.08 1.92
CA THR A 161 10.52 -1.46 2.13
C THR A 161 11.31 -1.98 0.93
N SER A 162 10.79 -1.83 -0.29
CA SER A 162 11.48 -2.29 -1.50
C SER A 162 12.79 -1.55 -1.73
N TYR A 163 12.88 -0.28 -1.37
CA TYR A 163 14.13 0.49 -1.44
C TYR A 163 15.17 -0.06 -0.47
N ILE A 164 14.82 -0.25 0.80
CA ILE A 164 15.74 -0.82 1.79
C ILE A 164 16.22 -2.21 1.37
N MET A 165 15.30 -3.05 0.88
CA MET A 165 15.63 -4.41 0.47
C MET A 165 16.56 -4.49 -0.76
N LYS A 166 16.47 -3.53 -1.69
CA LYS A 166 17.23 -3.56 -2.95
C LYS A 166 18.45 -2.65 -2.95
N HIS A 167 18.35 -1.49 -2.32
CA HIS A 167 19.25 -0.34 -2.50
C HIS A 167 19.94 0.15 -1.23
N ALA A 168 19.43 -0.22 -0.04
CA ALA A 168 20.06 0.12 1.24
C ALA A 168 20.21 -1.13 2.15
N PRO A 169 21.01 -2.13 1.72
CA PRO A 169 21.12 -3.42 2.41
C PRO A 169 21.61 -3.31 3.87
N ALA A 170 22.37 -2.28 4.23
CA ALA A 170 22.79 -2.05 5.62
C ALA A 170 21.60 -1.75 6.55
N LEU A 171 20.52 -1.16 6.02
CA LEU A 171 19.30 -0.86 6.78
C LEU A 171 18.36 -2.07 6.92
N LYS A 172 18.60 -3.19 6.20
CA LYS A 172 17.72 -4.37 6.24
C LYS A 172 17.49 -4.91 7.64
N LYS A 173 18.54 -4.98 8.46
CA LYS A 173 18.46 -5.48 9.85
C LYS A 173 17.64 -4.58 10.77
N HIS A 174 17.43 -3.33 10.35
CA HIS A 174 16.67 -2.31 11.05
C HIS A 174 15.25 -2.18 10.50
N LEU A 175 14.93 -2.76 9.35
CA LEU A 175 13.55 -2.81 8.87
C LEU A 175 12.72 -3.70 9.82
N MET A 176 11.58 -3.18 10.27
CA MET A 176 10.73 -3.87 11.23
C MET A 176 10.35 -5.26 10.70
N PRO A 177 10.62 -6.35 11.44
CA PRO A 177 10.39 -7.71 10.99
C PRO A 177 8.90 -8.12 11.00
N VAL A 178 7.97 -7.21 10.71
CA VAL A 178 6.52 -7.45 10.76
C VAL A 178 5.91 -7.13 9.39
N TYR A 179 4.99 -7.98 8.96
CA TYR A 179 4.24 -7.77 7.72
C TYR A 179 3.38 -6.50 7.76
N SER A 180 3.12 -5.90 6.58
CA SER A 180 2.22 -4.75 6.49
C SER A 180 0.77 -5.13 6.83
N PRO A 181 -0.10 -4.15 7.15
CA PRO A 181 -1.51 -4.41 7.42
C PRO A 181 -2.21 -5.23 6.32
N LEU A 182 -1.83 -5.04 5.05
CA LEU A 182 -2.36 -5.82 3.93
C LEU A 182 -2.05 -7.32 4.09
N ILE A 183 -0.78 -7.63 4.33
CA ILE A 183 -0.31 -9.00 4.42
C ILE A 183 -0.83 -9.65 5.71
N CYS A 184 -0.82 -8.93 6.84
CA CYS A 184 -1.46 -9.37 8.07
C CYS A 184 -2.95 -9.66 7.88
N SER A 185 -3.67 -8.83 7.12
CA SER A 185 -5.08 -9.08 6.79
C SER A 185 -5.26 -10.38 6.02
N GLY A 186 -4.45 -10.61 4.99
CA GLY A 186 -4.50 -11.84 4.20
C GLY A 186 -4.24 -13.09 5.04
N ILE A 187 -3.19 -13.07 5.87
CA ILE A 187 -2.86 -14.15 6.80
C ILE A 187 -4.02 -14.40 7.77
N TYR A 188 -4.57 -13.34 8.37
CA TYR A 188 -5.68 -13.46 9.30
C TYR A 188 -6.91 -14.11 8.63
N LEU A 189 -7.31 -13.61 7.47
CA LEU A 189 -8.48 -14.13 6.76
C LEU A 189 -8.28 -15.59 6.32
N LYS A 190 -7.11 -15.94 5.80
CA LYS A 190 -6.81 -17.31 5.34
C LYS A 190 -6.64 -18.30 6.47
N LYS A 191 -5.84 -17.97 7.48
CA LYS A 191 -5.45 -18.91 8.53
C LYS A 191 -6.44 -18.96 9.68
N TYR A 192 -6.98 -17.82 10.10
CA TYR A 192 -7.78 -17.70 11.32
C TYR A 192 -9.28 -17.60 11.05
N ARG A 193 -9.68 -17.09 9.88
CA ARG A 193 -11.09 -17.03 9.46
C ARG A 193 -11.46 -18.05 8.39
N HIS A 194 -10.48 -18.82 7.91
CA HIS A 194 -10.66 -19.87 6.92
C HIS A 194 -11.40 -19.41 5.66
N VAL A 195 -11.16 -18.17 5.23
CA VAL A 195 -11.77 -17.60 4.02
C VAL A 195 -11.25 -18.36 2.79
N PRO A 196 -12.09 -19.14 2.10
CA PRO A 196 -11.62 -20.04 1.04
C PRO A 196 -11.28 -19.31 -0.26
N GLU A 197 -12.03 -18.25 -0.60
CA GLU A 197 -11.92 -17.54 -1.86
C GLU A 197 -10.63 -16.73 -2.02
N LYS A 198 -10.22 -16.43 -3.24
CA LYS A 198 -9.06 -15.55 -3.47
C LYS A 198 -9.31 -14.16 -2.88
N LEU A 199 -8.25 -13.47 -2.52
CA LEU A 199 -8.33 -12.10 -2.04
C LEU A 199 -7.77 -11.13 -3.09
N ALA A 200 -8.43 -10.00 -3.25
CA ALA A 200 -7.95 -8.84 -4.00
C ALA A 200 -7.82 -7.65 -3.04
N PHE A 201 -6.91 -6.73 -3.32
CA PHE A 201 -6.73 -5.51 -2.52
C PHE A 201 -7.11 -4.27 -3.32
N LEU A 202 -8.11 -3.53 -2.85
CA LEU A 202 -8.43 -2.20 -3.35
C LEU A 202 -7.56 -1.16 -2.63
N SER A 203 -6.60 -0.62 -3.37
CA SER A 203 -5.37 -0.02 -2.86
C SER A 203 -5.20 1.43 -3.29
N PRO A 204 -4.63 2.30 -2.43
CA PRO A 204 -4.18 3.63 -2.84
C PRO A 204 -2.76 3.63 -3.41
N CYS A 205 -2.10 2.48 -3.60
CA CYS A 205 -0.67 2.41 -3.90
C CYS A 205 -0.34 1.42 -5.02
N ILE A 206 0.45 1.88 -6.00
CA ILE A 206 0.94 1.04 -7.09
C ILE A 206 2.03 0.06 -6.63
N ALA A 207 2.84 0.43 -5.63
CA ALA A 207 3.93 -0.40 -5.11
C ALA A 207 3.44 -1.68 -4.39
N LYS A 208 2.17 -1.70 -3.96
CA LYS A 208 1.57 -2.86 -3.27
C LYS A 208 1.55 -4.12 -4.12
N ARG A 209 1.51 -3.99 -5.45
CA ARG A 209 1.66 -5.12 -6.37
C ARG A 209 3.02 -5.83 -6.20
N SER A 210 4.09 -5.07 -6.02
CA SER A 210 5.43 -5.61 -5.76
C SER A 210 5.52 -6.29 -4.39
N GLU A 211 4.91 -5.69 -3.36
CA GLU A 211 4.81 -6.31 -2.03
C GLU A 211 4.09 -7.66 -2.09
N LEU A 212 2.96 -7.74 -2.80
CA LEU A 212 2.22 -9.00 -2.96
C LEU A 212 3.12 -10.07 -3.59
N ARG A 213 3.81 -9.75 -4.69
CA ARG A 213 4.72 -10.69 -5.38
C ARG A 213 5.87 -11.17 -4.49
N GLN A 214 6.48 -10.28 -3.72
CA GLN A 214 7.57 -10.64 -2.80
C GLN A 214 7.09 -11.58 -1.68
N ASN A 215 5.83 -11.44 -1.28
CA ASN A 215 5.24 -12.22 -0.19
C ASN A 215 4.43 -13.44 -0.65
N ARG A 216 4.38 -13.73 -1.97
CA ARG A 216 3.75 -14.96 -2.51
C ARG A 216 4.35 -16.29 -2.02
N PRO A 217 5.59 -16.37 -1.47
CA PRO A 217 6.01 -17.56 -0.74
C PRO A 217 5.12 -17.89 0.48
N ASN A 218 4.32 -16.92 0.96
CA ASN A 218 3.38 -17.09 2.08
C ASN A 218 1.93 -17.16 1.61
N GLN A 219 1.13 -17.97 2.33
CA GLN A 219 -0.29 -18.26 2.08
C GLN A 219 -1.23 -17.06 2.38
N THR A 220 -0.89 -15.84 1.98
CA THR A 220 -1.73 -14.65 2.24
C THR A 220 -3.04 -14.69 1.46
N GLY A 221 -3.05 -15.39 0.31
CA GLY A 221 -4.19 -15.51 -0.57
C GLY A 221 -4.55 -14.24 -1.35
N VAL A 222 -3.74 -13.18 -1.25
CA VAL A 222 -3.98 -11.90 -1.93
C VAL A 222 -3.28 -11.88 -3.29
N ASP A 223 -4.07 -12.02 -4.34
CA ASP A 223 -3.57 -12.23 -5.70
C ASP A 223 -3.51 -10.94 -6.53
N TYR A 224 -4.37 -9.96 -6.23
CA TYR A 224 -4.60 -8.77 -7.05
C TYR A 224 -4.37 -7.49 -6.26
N ASN A 225 -3.65 -6.53 -6.86
CA ASN A 225 -3.65 -5.14 -6.41
C ASN A 225 -4.46 -4.30 -7.43
N ILE A 226 -5.62 -3.82 -7.01
CA ILE A 226 -6.51 -2.96 -7.80
C ILE A 226 -6.36 -1.55 -7.25
N THR A 227 -5.97 -0.59 -8.06
CA THR A 227 -5.79 0.77 -7.56
C THR A 227 -7.09 1.56 -7.65
N ILE A 228 -7.31 2.43 -6.67
CA ILE A 228 -8.47 3.35 -6.63
C ILE A 228 -8.57 4.14 -7.95
N GLY A 229 -7.44 4.64 -8.45
CA GLY A 229 -7.37 5.41 -9.69
C GLY A 229 -7.81 4.62 -10.93
N ARG A 230 -7.40 3.35 -11.03
CA ARG A 230 -7.83 2.48 -12.14
C ARG A 230 -9.30 2.08 -12.03
N LEU A 231 -9.81 1.88 -10.81
CA LEU A 231 -11.24 1.65 -10.59
C LEU A 231 -12.08 2.87 -11.01
N LYS A 232 -11.68 4.09 -10.61
CA LYS A 232 -12.36 5.33 -11.05
C LYS A 232 -12.37 5.45 -12.57
N GLN A 233 -11.23 5.22 -13.22
CA GLN A 233 -11.14 5.24 -14.68
C GLN A 233 -12.07 4.20 -15.31
N TYR A 234 -12.14 2.99 -14.76
CA TYR A 234 -13.03 1.95 -15.27
C TYR A 234 -14.51 2.35 -15.16
N LEU A 235 -14.95 2.85 -14.00
CA LEU A 235 -16.33 3.32 -13.79
C LEU A 235 -16.69 4.43 -14.79
N LEU A 236 -15.80 5.42 -14.95
CA LEU A 236 -16.00 6.54 -15.87
C LEU A 236 -16.10 6.08 -17.33
N HIS A 237 -15.15 5.29 -17.81
CA HIS A 237 -15.13 4.84 -19.22
C HIS A 237 -16.29 3.91 -19.56
N ALA A 238 -16.78 3.13 -18.59
CA ALA A 238 -17.93 2.25 -18.76
C ALA A 238 -19.27 2.97 -18.57
N GLY A 239 -19.28 4.27 -18.23
CA GLY A 239 -20.50 5.02 -17.96
C GLY A 239 -21.30 4.49 -16.77
N ILE A 240 -20.61 3.93 -15.77
CA ILE A 240 -21.23 3.32 -14.60
C ILE A 240 -21.53 4.40 -13.57
N ASP A 241 -22.82 4.65 -13.36
CA ASP A 241 -23.30 5.43 -12.23
C ASP A 241 -23.57 4.49 -11.04
N VAL A 242 -22.69 4.57 -10.04
CA VAL A 242 -22.74 3.70 -8.85
C VAL A 242 -23.98 3.95 -7.99
N SER A 243 -24.63 5.12 -8.09
CA SER A 243 -25.83 5.42 -7.29
C SER A 243 -27.00 4.46 -7.58
N ASN A 244 -26.97 3.76 -8.72
CA ASN A 244 -27.98 2.78 -9.12
C ASN A 244 -27.83 1.40 -8.46
N TYR A 245 -26.83 1.20 -7.59
CA TYR A 245 -26.54 -0.09 -6.97
C TYR A 245 -26.86 -0.08 -5.49
N GLU A 246 -27.42 -1.18 -5.00
CA GLU A 246 -27.73 -1.36 -3.58
C GLU A 246 -26.47 -1.27 -2.71
N PRO A 247 -26.52 -0.53 -1.59
CA PRO A 247 -25.36 -0.38 -0.72
C PRO A 247 -25.01 -1.71 -0.05
N VAL A 248 -23.72 -2.06 -0.06
CA VAL A 248 -23.17 -3.23 0.63
C VAL A 248 -22.18 -2.79 1.69
N ASP A 249 -22.28 -3.38 2.88
CA ASP A 249 -21.37 -3.13 4.00
C ASP A 249 -20.17 -4.09 4.02
N PHE A 250 -19.18 -3.73 4.86
CA PHE A 250 -18.12 -4.64 5.23
C PHE A 250 -18.66 -5.90 5.91
N SER A 251 -18.16 -7.05 5.49
CA SER A 251 -18.46 -8.35 6.08
C SER A 251 -17.99 -8.45 7.53
N ASP A 252 -17.01 -7.65 7.94
CA ASP A 252 -16.50 -7.52 9.30
C ASP A 252 -16.94 -6.23 10.01
N SER A 253 -18.00 -5.56 9.53
CA SER A 253 -18.55 -4.33 10.15
C SER A 253 -18.89 -4.47 11.65
N ARG A 254 -19.32 -5.66 12.07
CA ARG A 254 -19.65 -5.95 13.48
C ARG A 254 -18.43 -6.09 14.40
N GLU A 255 -17.23 -6.17 13.83
CA GLU A 255 -15.96 -6.24 14.57
C GLU A 255 -15.37 -4.85 14.87
N GLY A 256 -16.00 -3.78 14.37
CA GLY A 256 -15.59 -2.39 14.58
C GLY A 256 -14.69 -1.83 13.47
N GLY A 257 -14.16 -0.62 13.68
CA GLY A 257 -13.41 0.14 12.67
C GLY A 257 -11.90 -0.07 12.65
N GLY A 258 -11.35 -0.95 13.50
CA GLY A 258 -9.97 -0.88 13.96
C GLY A 258 -9.86 0.08 15.14
N GLN A 259 -9.18 -0.32 16.21
CA GLN A 259 -9.19 0.40 17.49
C GLN A 259 -8.00 1.35 17.60
N THR A 260 -6.83 0.95 17.09
CA THR A 260 -5.59 1.66 17.39
C THR A 260 -5.34 2.83 16.45
N LEU A 261 -5.28 2.58 15.13
CA LEU A 261 -5.07 3.66 14.16
C LEU A 261 -6.21 4.69 14.15
N ASN A 262 -7.45 4.29 14.45
CA ASN A 262 -8.55 5.23 14.60
C ASN A 262 -8.42 6.11 15.86
N ALA A 263 -7.86 5.56 16.94
CA ALA A 263 -7.65 6.32 18.16
C ALA A 263 -6.50 7.33 17.99
N TYR A 264 -5.37 6.92 17.39
CA TYR A 264 -4.12 7.69 17.44
C TYR A 264 -3.63 8.24 16.09
N GLY A 265 -4.18 7.80 14.96
CA GLY A 265 -3.91 8.35 13.62
C GLY A 265 -2.72 7.77 12.86
N GLY A 266 -1.58 7.54 13.53
CA GLY A 266 -0.36 7.02 12.91
C GLY A 266 0.33 5.96 13.76
N ILE A 267 1.31 5.26 13.16
CA ILE A 267 1.97 4.12 13.82
C ILE A 267 2.76 4.60 15.03
N SER A 268 3.48 5.71 14.90
CA SER A 268 4.27 6.30 15.98
C SER A 268 3.40 6.71 17.15
N GLU A 269 2.26 7.34 16.88
CA GLU A 269 1.32 7.80 17.90
C GLU A 269 0.65 6.60 18.61
N CYS A 270 0.32 5.54 17.87
CA CYS A 270 -0.17 4.29 18.45
C CYS A 270 0.85 3.66 19.41
N LEU A 271 2.12 3.61 18.99
CA LEU A 271 3.17 2.94 19.74
C LEU A 271 3.66 3.78 20.91
N SER A 272 3.71 5.10 20.80
CA SER A 272 4.08 5.98 21.91
C SER A 272 3.10 5.87 23.08
N ALA A 273 1.80 5.67 22.81
CA ALA A 273 0.81 5.42 23.84
C ALA A 273 1.01 4.07 24.56
N GLN A 274 1.54 3.05 23.88
CA GLN A 274 1.67 1.68 24.39
C GLN A 274 3.10 1.32 24.87
N PHE A 275 4.07 2.15 24.50
CA PHE A 275 5.50 2.04 24.79
C PHE A 275 6.10 3.47 24.90
N PRO A 276 5.79 4.21 25.98
CA PRO A 276 6.11 5.63 26.14
C PRO A 276 7.60 5.93 26.33
N GLN A 277 8.40 4.92 26.67
CA GLN A 277 9.86 5.05 26.79
C GLN A 277 10.58 5.14 25.42
N GLY A 278 9.88 4.79 24.33
CA GLY A 278 10.44 4.84 22.98
C GLY A 278 10.53 6.27 22.45
N HIS A 279 11.51 6.51 21.57
CA HIS A 279 11.60 7.74 20.78
C HIS A 279 11.14 7.48 19.35
N TYR A 280 10.14 8.24 18.88
CA TYR A 280 9.50 8.02 17.59
C TYR A 280 9.74 9.21 16.67
N ARG A 281 9.99 8.94 15.39
CA ARG A 281 10.12 9.98 14.36
C ARG A 281 9.33 9.58 13.12
N LYS A 282 8.50 10.50 12.62
CA LYS A 282 7.73 10.32 11.39
C LYS A 282 8.35 11.10 10.24
N LEU A 283 8.38 10.49 9.07
CA LEU A 283 8.86 11.09 7.82
C LEU A 283 7.95 10.68 6.66
N SER A 284 7.63 11.61 5.77
CA SER A 284 6.81 11.36 4.59
C SER A 284 7.23 12.28 3.45
N GLY A 285 7.31 11.76 2.22
CA GLY A 285 7.66 12.60 1.07
C GLY A 285 8.14 11.86 -0.17
N THR A 286 7.50 12.12 -1.31
CA THR A 286 7.88 11.49 -2.57
C THR A 286 9.26 11.99 -2.97
N GLY A 287 10.22 11.08 -3.13
CA GLY A 287 11.60 11.41 -3.51
C GLY A 287 12.48 11.87 -2.34
N SER A 288 11.96 12.65 -1.39
CA SER A 288 12.75 13.20 -0.27
C SER A 288 13.08 12.19 0.83
N VAL A 289 12.29 11.12 1.01
CA VAL A 289 12.60 10.14 2.07
C VAL A 289 13.87 9.36 1.81
N TYR A 290 14.29 9.22 0.54
CA TYR A 290 15.37 8.31 0.18
C TYR A 290 16.74 8.89 0.48
N SER A 291 16.94 10.19 0.26
CA SER A 291 18.16 10.88 0.71
C SER A 291 18.27 10.87 2.24
N PHE A 292 17.15 11.05 2.94
CA PHE A 292 17.13 10.92 4.40
C PHE A 292 17.53 9.51 4.86
N LEU A 293 17.14 8.46 4.16
CA LEU A 293 17.56 7.09 4.48
C LEU A 293 19.06 6.88 4.26
N ASP A 294 19.66 7.57 3.30
CA ASP A 294 21.12 7.54 3.09
C ASP A 294 21.85 8.24 4.26
N ASP A 295 21.34 9.37 4.74
CA ASP A 295 21.85 10.05 5.94
C ASP A 295 21.65 9.18 7.20
N TYR A 296 20.48 8.55 7.33
CA TYR A 296 20.15 7.65 8.43
C TYR A 296 21.10 6.45 8.48
N GLN A 297 21.46 5.90 7.31
CA GLN A 297 22.45 4.82 7.22
C GLN A 297 23.84 5.28 7.66
N SER A 298 24.22 6.52 7.34
CA SER A 298 25.51 7.10 7.74
C SER A 298 25.56 7.31 9.26
N ALA A 299 24.49 7.86 9.84
CA ALA A 299 24.34 8.02 11.29
C ALA A 299 24.37 6.67 12.03
N LEU A 300 23.71 5.66 11.48
CA LEU A 300 23.76 4.29 12.01
C LEU A 300 25.20 3.74 12.03
N ALA A 301 25.96 3.94 10.96
CA ALA A 301 27.34 3.47 10.86
C ALA A 301 28.28 4.21 11.83
N ALA A 302 28.00 5.49 12.12
CA ALA A 302 28.72 6.30 13.09
C ALA A 302 28.41 5.94 14.55
N GLY A 303 27.37 5.13 14.80
CA GLY A 303 26.91 4.81 16.16
C GLY A 303 26.10 5.94 16.80
N ASP A 304 25.53 6.84 15.99
CA ASP A 304 24.69 7.93 16.48
C ASP A 304 23.44 7.40 17.16
N ARG A 305 22.88 8.23 18.06
CA ARG A 305 21.61 7.92 18.71
C ARG A 305 20.45 8.07 17.72
N LEU A 306 19.85 6.95 17.34
CA LEU A 306 18.72 6.88 16.42
C LEU A 306 17.38 6.70 17.16
N PRO A 307 16.24 7.06 16.54
CA PRO A 307 14.92 6.79 17.11
C PRO A 307 14.68 5.28 17.29
N THR A 308 13.92 4.92 18.33
CA THR A 308 13.40 3.56 18.54
C THR A 308 12.61 3.10 17.32
N LEU A 309 11.79 3.97 16.75
CA LEU A 309 11.10 3.73 15.48
C LEU A 309 11.11 4.98 14.61
N LEU A 310 11.61 4.81 13.39
CA LEU A 310 11.41 5.73 12.28
C LEU A 310 10.20 5.25 11.45
N GLU A 311 9.07 5.94 11.57
CA GLU A 311 7.89 5.76 10.71
C GLU A 311 8.09 6.50 9.38
N VAL A 312 8.12 5.78 8.27
CA VAL A 312 8.45 6.33 6.95
C VAL A 312 7.41 5.97 5.91
N TYR A 313 6.97 6.97 5.16
CA TYR A 313 6.11 6.81 3.99
C TYR A 313 6.70 7.47 2.75
N ASN A 314 6.57 6.80 1.60
CA ASN A 314 6.95 7.38 0.32
C ASN A 314 6.08 8.58 -0.07
N CYS A 315 4.80 8.62 0.28
CA CYS A 315 3.90 9.68 -0.19
C CYS A 315 3.81 10.78 0.87
N ALA A 316 3.83 12.06 0.44
CA ALA A 316 3.95 13.22 1.34
C ALA A 316 2.85 13.33 2.41
N THR A 317 1.62 13.00 2.05
CA THR A 317 0.45 13.01 2.95
C THR A 317 0.03 11.59 3.38
N GLY A 318 0.98 10.65 3.41
CA GLY A 318 0.70 9.26 3.73
C GLY A 318 -0.07 8.54 2.61
N CYS A 319 -0.77 7.46 2.97
CA CYS A 319 -1.42 6.60 1.98
C CYS A 319 -2.67 7.22 1.33
N ASP A 320 -3.25 8.27 1.89
CA ASP A 320 -4.49 8.87 1.37
C ASP A 320 -4.31 9.51 0.00
N ASN A 321 -3.17 10.14 -0.25
CA ASN A 321 -2.83 10.67 -1.59
C ASN A 321 -1.79 9.76 -2.25
N GLY A 322 -1.94 8.45 -2.04
CA GLY A 322 -1.02 7.45 -2.55
C GLY A 322 -0.97 7.45 -4.09
N THR A 323 0.13 6.97 -4.66
CA THR A 323 0.35 7.00 -6.12
C THR A 323 -0.62 6.15 -6.94
N GLY A 324 -1.47 5.34 -6.29
CA GLY A 324 -2.55 4.58 -6.91
C GLY A 324 -3.93 5.23 -6.83
N VAL A 325 -4.11 6.44 -6.28
CA VAL A 325 -5.45 7.02 -6.11
C VAL A 325 -6.04 7.70 -7.35
N GLY A 326 -5.20 7.98 -8.34
CA GLY A 326 -5.57 8.75 -9.54
C GLY A 326 -5.63 10.26 -9.26
N ILE A 327 -6.43 10.99 -10.03
CA ILE A 327 -6.64 12.43 -9.83
C ILE A 327 -7.36 12.64 -8.49
N TYR A 328 -6.77 13.49 -7.66
CA TYR A 328 -7.28 13.86 -6.35
C TYR A 328 -8.26 15.04 -6.51
N PRO A 329 -9.49 14.96 -5.97
CA PRO A 329 -10.35 16.15 -5.88
C PRO A 329 -9.74 17.15 -4.88
N ASP A 330 -9.51 18.40 -5.30
CA ASP A 330 -8.85 19.44 -4.48
C ASP A 330 -9.62 19.81 -3.20
N ASN A 331 -10.86 19.34 -3.04
CA ASN A 331 -11.81 19.74 -2.00
C ASN A 331 -12.02 18.72 -0.87
N LEU A 332 -11.25 17.63 -0.83
CA LEU A 332 -11.36 16.64 0.26
C LEU A 332 -10.42 17.00 1.42
N VAL A 333 -11.00 17.53 2.50
CA VAL A 333 -10.32 17.80 3.77
C VAL A 333 -10.11 16.46 4.50
N THR A 334 -8.87 16.11 4.79
CA THR A 334 -8.56 15.08 5.78
C THR A 334 -8.89 15.61 7.17
N GLU A 335 -9.89 15.05 7.83
CA GLU A 335 -10.14 15.34 9.25
C GLU A 335 -8.86 15.05 10.05
N ALA A 336 -8.45 16.03 10.88
CA ALA A 336 -7.34 15.86 11.80
C ALA A 336 -7.69 14.78 12.83
N CYS A 337 -6.69 14.01 13.26
CA CYS A 337 -6.88 13.01 14.31
C CYS A 337 -7.42 13.69 15.58
N HIS A 338 -8.55 13.20 16.07
CA HIS A 338 -9.17 13.69 17.30
C HIS A 338 -8.35 13.31 18.54
N HIS A 339 -8.53 14.07 19.62
CA HIS A 339 -8.03 13.68 20.94
C HIS A 339 -8.56 12.29 21.31
N VAL A 340 -7.65 11.40 21.69
CA VAL A 340 -7.98 10.02 22.09
C VAL A 340 -8.88 10.04 23.33
N ALA A 341 -10.09 9.52 23.22
CA ALA A 341 -10.96 9.36 24.38
C ALA A 341 -10.45 8.19 25.25
N PRO A 342 -10.54 8.26 26.60
CA PRO A 342 -10.12 7.18 27.50
C PRO A 342 -10.78 5.81 27.21
N GLU A 343 -11.96 5.82 26.62
CA GLU A 343 -12.67 4.61 26.16
C GLU A 343 -11.95 3.91 24.99
N GLN A 344 -11.40 4.68 24.05
CA GLN A 344 -10.67 4.13 22.91
C GLN A 344 -9.37 3.43 23.35
N ALA A 345 -8.66 3.99 24.35
CA ALA A 345 -7.46 3.38 24.90
C ALA A 345 -7.73 2.00 25.55
N ARG A 346 -8.84 1.85 26.29
CA ARG A 346 -9.26 0.56 26.88
C ARG A 346 -9.59 -0.48 25.82
N ASN A 347 -10.20 -0.07 24.71
CA ASN A 347 -10.51 -0.97 23.60
C ASN A 347 -9.26 -1.50 22.90
N VAL A 348 -8.21 -0.69 22.78
CA VAL A 348 -6.90 -1.11 22.25
C VAL A 348 -6.28 -2.20 23.12
N GLU A 349 -6.25 -2.01 24.44
CA GLU A 349 -5.68 -3.00 25.36
C GLU A 349 -6.44 -4.34 25.28
N ALA A 350 -7.78 -4.30 25.31
CA ALA A 350 -8.61 -5.49 25.18
C ALA A 350 -8.37 -6.22 23.85
N THR A 351 -8.18 -5.47 22.76
CA THR A 351 -7.86 -6.02 21.44
C THR A 351 -6.51 -6.75 21.43
N PHE A 352 -5.47 -6.17 22.04
CA PHE A 352 -4.15 -6.81 22.11
C PHE A 352 -4.14 -8.03 23.02
N GLN A 353 -4.89 -8.01 24.12
CA GLN A 353 -5.08 -9.20 24.98
C GLN A 353 -5.82 -10.32 24.24
N TYR A 354 -6.79 -9.99 23.38
CA TYR A 354 -7.43 -10.96 22.51
C TYR A 354 -6.42 -11.57 21.52
N PHE A 355 -5.59 -10.76 20.87
CA PHE A 355 -4.55 -11.25 19.96
C PHE A 355 -3.52 -12.13 20.66
N ASP A 356 -3.14 -11.81 21.90
CA ASP A 356 -2.25 -12.65 22.70
C ASP A 356 -2.78 -14.07 22.94
N ARG A 357 -4.11 -14.22 23.00
CA ARG A 357 -4.76 -15.53 23.21
C ARG A 357 -5.10 -16.26 21.91
N SER A 358 -5.30 -15.52 20.82
CA SER A 358 -5.90 -16.05 19.58
C SER A 358 -4.94 -16.12 18.40
N LEU A 359 -3.82 -15.40 18.43
CA LEU A 359 -2.89 -15.27 17.31
C LEU A 359 -1.49 -15.76 17.68
N HIS A 360 -0.81 -16.38 16.71
CA HIS A 360 0.60 -16.71 16.82
C HIS A 360 1.44 -15.62 16.17
N LEU A 361 2.26 -14.92 16.98
CA LEU A 361 3.11 -13.82 16.51
C LEU A 361 3.95 -14.21 15.28
N SER A 362 4.50 -15.42 15.27
CA SER A 362 5.36 -15.94 14.18
C SER A 362 4.71 -15.92 12.81
N ASP A 363 3.38 -15.96 12.72
CA ASP A 363 2.68 -15.88 11.43
C ASP A 363 2.78 -14.50 10.79
N PHE A 364 2.94 -13.46 11.61
CA PHE A 364 2.95 -12.06 11.19
C PHE A 364 4.37 -11.49 11.08
N ILE A 365 5.38 -12.31 11.32
CA ILE A 365 6.80 -11.97 11.22
C ILE A 365 7.34 -12.45 9.87
N TRP A 366 7.99 -11.57 9.13
CA TRP A 366 8.70 -11.94 7.91
C TRP A 366 10.17 -12.25 8.17
N LYS A 367 10.74 -13.14 7.36
CA LYS A 367 12.17 -13.45 7.39
C LYS A 367 12.85 -12.52 6.39
N ILE A 368 13.58 -11.52 6.90
CA ILE A 368 14.44 -10.60 6.13
C ILE A 368 15.77 -11.28 5.83
#